data_AF-A0A960XBF9-F1
#
_entry.id   AF-A0A960XBF9-F1
#
_cell.length_a   1.000
_cell.length_b   1.000
_cell.length_c   1.000
_cell.angle_alpha   90.00
_cell.angle_beta   90.00
_cell.angle_gamma   90.00
#
_symmetry.space_group_name_H-M   'P 1'
#
loop_
_entity.id
_entity.type
_entity.pdbx_description
1 polymer ?
#
loop_
_entity_poly.entity_id
_entity_poly.type
_entity_poly.pdbx_seq_one_letter_code
_entity_poly.pdbx_strand_id
1 'polypeptide(L)'
;EERTISKNLEISYGGRVIQIQEEKEVNRLRQSKAMVIEKLDGTVHIEYQGRELKYKELLVRDRQGRIMDRKGVSLGRRKIA
;
A
#
# COMPACT_ATOMS: atom_id res chain seq x y z
N GLU A 1 1.60 -10.91 4.78
CA GLU A 1 2.69 -11.36 3.87
C GLU A 1 3.80 -10.31 3.87
N GLU A 2 5.06 -10.71 4.05
CA GLU A 2 6.17 -9.75 4.02
C GLU A 2 6.54 -9.38 2.58
N ARG A 3 6.66 -8.08 2.31
CA ARG A 3 7.06 -7.53 1.02
C ARG A 3 8.15 -6.48 1.17
N THR A 4 9.02 -6.42 0.18
CA THR A 4 10.06 -5.38 0.09
C THR A 4 9.47 -4.12 -0.51
N ILE A 5 9.68 -3.00 0.17
CA ILE A 5 9.35 -1.67 -0.33
C ILE A 5 10.39 -1.28 -1.39
N SER A 6 9.92 -0.92 -2.58
CA SER A 6 10.82 -0.50 -3.67
C SER A 6 11.54 0.80 -3.34
N LYS A 7 12.54 1.15 -4.16
CA LYS A 7 13.19 2.45 -4.08
C LYS A 7 12.21 3.63 -4.20
N ASN A 8 11.05 3.44 -4.83
CA ASN A 8 10.03 4.49 -5.03
C ASN A 8 8.93 4.47 -3.96
N LEU A 9 9.15 3.73 -2.86
CA LEU A 9 8.16 3.46 -1.82
C LEU A 9 6.94 2.68 -2.31
N GLU A 10 7.14 1.78 -3.27
CA GLU A 10 6.06 0.99 -3.88
C GLU A 10 6.13 -0.47 -3.45
N ILE A 11 4.95 -1.07 -3.25
CA ILE A 11 4.77 -2.49 -3.02
C ILE A 11 3.83 -3.04 -4.09
N SER A 12 4.23 -4.13 -4.74
CA SER A 12 3.35 -4.89 -5.62
C SER A 12 2.73 -6.05 -4.85
N TYR A 13 1.41 -6.07 -4.73
CA TYR A 13 0.67 -7.09 -3.99
C TYR A 13 -0.69 -7.35 -4.62
N GLY A 14 -1.04 -8.62 -4.88
CA GLY A 14 -2.37 -9.00 -5.37
C GLY A 14 -2.81 -8.32 -6.67
N GLY A 15 -1.88 -8.06 -7.60
CA GLY A 15 -2.16 -7.31 -8.84
C GLY A 15 -2.32 -5.79 -8.65
N ARG A 16 -2.08 -5.30 -7.43
CA ARG A 16 -2.12 -3.88 -7.06
C ARG A 16 -0.69 -3.35 -6.89
N VAL A 17 -0.46 -2.11 -7.32
CA VAL A 17 0.74 -1.34 -7.01
C VAL A 17 0.35 -0.30 -5.99
N ILE A 18 0.95 -0.39 -4.81
CA ILE A 18 0.64 0.44 -3.65
C ILE A 18 1.84 1.33 -3.36
N GLN A 19 1.66 2.64 -3.31
CA GLN A 19 2.71 3.59 -2.96
C GLN A 19 2.49 4.14 -1.54
N ILE A 20 3.48 3.95 -0.67
CA ILE A 20 3.47 4.48 0.69
C ILE A 20 3.53 6.01 0.64
N GLN A 21 2.74 6.66 1.49
CA GLN A 21 2.65 8.11 1.66
C GLN A 21 3.29 8.47 3.01
N GLU A 22 4.62 8.43 3.05
CA GLU A 22 5.39 8.85 4.21
C GLU A 22 6.35 9.96 3.79
N GLU A 23 6.37 11.06 4.54
CA GLU A 23 7.17 12.25 4.19
C GLU A 23 8.47 12.29 4.99
N LYS A 24 8.48 11.73 6.21
CA LYS A 24 9.59 11.92 7.16
C LYS A 24 10.61 10.80 7.10
N GLU A 25 10.18 9.57 6.86
CA GLU A 25 11.01 8.36 6.99
C GLU A 25 11.27 7.66 5.64
N VAL A 26 11.16 8.40 4.54
CA VAL A 26 11.33 7.89 3.16
C VAL A 26 12.60 7.06 3.00
N ASN A 27 13.75 7.54 3.49
CA ASN A 27 15.02 6.84 3.32
C ASN A 27 15.11 5.53 4.11
N ARG A 28 14.45 5.44 5.27
CA ARG A 28 14.40 4.20 6.08
C ARG A 28 13.47 3.15 5.49
N LEU A 29 12.44 3.61 4.77
CA LEU A 29 11.45 2.76 4.14
C LEU A 29 11.92 2.17 2.81
N ARG A 30 12.82 2.85 2.08
CA ARG A 30 13.34 2.31 0.81
C ARG A 30 14.08 1.00 1.05
N GLN A 31 13.73 -0.02 0.27
CA GLN A 31 14.32 -1.37 0.31
C GLN A 31 14.12 -2.11 1.64
N SER A 32 13.30 -1.58 2.55
CA SER A 32 12.98 -2.26 3.79
C SER A 32 11.83 -3.25 3.61
N LYS A 33 11.65 -4.12 4.60
CA LYS A 33 10.58 -5.13 4.62
C LYS A 33 9.39 -4.58 5.39
N ALA A 34 8.21 -4.67 4.79
CA ALA A 34 6.94 -4.32 5.41
C ALA A 34 5.96 -5.49 5.32
N MET A 35 5.06 -5.58 6.31
CA MET A 35 4.01 -6.58 6.33
C MET A 35 2.79 -6.02 5.60
N VAL A 36 2.36 -6.71 4.55
CA VAL A 36 1.10 -6.45 3.86
C VAL A 36 0.04 -7.38 4.43
N ILE A 37 -1.02 -6.80 4.98
CA ILE A 37 -2.12 -7.50 5.62
C ILE A 37 -3.38 -7.22 4.81
N GLU A 38 -3.87 -8.21 4.07
CA GLU A 38 -5.17 -8.12 3.41
C GLU A 38 -6.26 -8.61 4.35
N LYS A 39 -7.28 -7.79 4.55
CA LYS A 39 -8.47 -8.14 5.34
C LYS A 39 -9.51 -8.85 4.47
N LEU A 40 -10.45 -9.54 5.12
CA LEU A 40 -11.52 -10.29 4.46
C LEU A 40 -12.46 -9.40 3.61
N ASP A 41 -12.51 -8.10 3.88
CA ASP A 41 -13.25 -7.10 3.09
C ASP A 41 -12.48 -6.63 1.84
N GLY A 42 -11.27 -7.15 1.61
CA GLY A 42 -10.39 -6.77 0.50
C GLY A 42 -9.57 -5.49 0.74
N THR A 43 -9.64 -4.92 1.96
CA THR A 43 -8.83 -3.77 2.36
C THR A 43 -7.39 -4.22 2.66
N VAL A 44 -6.41 -3.49 2.14
CA VAL A 44 -5.00 -3.74 2.41
C VAL A 44 -4.52 -2.83 3.54
N HIS A 45 -3.72 -3.35 4.46
CA HIS A 45 -3.01 -2.60 5.47
C HIS A 45 -1.50 -2.86 5.29
N ILE A 46 -0.69 -1.82 5.44
CA ILE A 46 0.76 -1.93 5.37
C ILE A 46 1.30 -1.60 6.76
N GLU A 47 2.02 -2.53 7.36
CA GLU A 47 2.67 -2.34 8.66
C GLU A 47 4.20 -2.42 8.52
N TYR A 48 4.89 -1.46 9.13
CA TYR A 48 6.34 -1.42 9.21
C TYR A 48 6.76 -1.16 10.65
N GLN A 49 7.57 -2.06 11.22
CA GLN A 49 8.04 -1.95 12.61
C GLN A 49 6.91 -1.72 13.64
N GLY A 50 5.77 -2.41 13.47
CA GLY A 50 4.61 -2.27 14.35
C GLY A 50 3.83 -0.95 14.19
N ARG A 51 4.09 -0.20 13.12
CA ARG A 51 3.34 1.01 12.75
C ARG A 51 2.63 0.83 11.42
N GLU A 52 1.37 1.25 11.37
CA GLU A 52 0.61 1.30 10.12
C GLU A 52 1.09 2.46 9.24
N LEU A 53 1.41 2.16 7.98
CA LEU A 53 1.82 3.13 6.98
C LEU A 53 0.62 3.54 6.13
N LYS A 54 0.49 4.86 5.91
CA LYS A 54 -0.45 5.39 4.93
C LYS A 54 0.03 5.06 3.52
N TYR A 55 -0.90 4.80 2.62
CA TYR A 55 -0.57 4.50 1.24
C TYR A 55 -1.66 5.00 0.29
N LYS A 56 -1.33 5.01 -1.00
CA LYS A 56 -2.26 5.17 -2.12
C LYS A 56 -2.07 4.02 -3.10
N GLU A 57 -3.15 3.58 -3.72
CA GLU A 57 -3.08 2.59 -4.81
C GLU A 57 -2.80 3.33 -6.12
N LEU A 58 -1.68 3.02 -6.78
CA LEU A 58 -1.32 3.59 -8.07
C LEU A 58 -1.97 2.84 -9.23
N LEU A 59 -2.02 1.52 -9.13
CA LEU A 59 -2.52 0.68 -10.21
C LEU A 59 -3.24 -0.51 -9.60
N VAL A 60 -4.45 -0.77 -10.07
CA VAL A 60 -5.19 -1.99 -9.75
C VAL A 60 -5.43 -2.72 -11.05
N ARG A 61 -4.81 -3.89 -11.21
CA ARG A 61 -5.20 -4.84 -12.24
C ARG A 61 -6.33 -5.67 -11.68
N ASP A 62 -7.50 -5.59 -12.32
CA ASP A 62 -8.55 -6.55 -12.04
C ASP A 62 -8.10 -7.95 -12.46
N ARG A 63 -8.74 -9.00 -11.91
CA ARG A 63 -8.51 -10.41 -12.24
C ARG A 63 -8.62 -10.69 -13.75
N GLN A 64 -9.27 -9.81 -14.52
CA GLN A 64 -9.42 -9.85 -15.97
C GLN A 64 -8.33 -9.06 -16.74
N GLY A 65 -7.28 -8.59 -16.07
CA GLY A 65 -6.15 -7.89 -16.71
C GLY A 65 -6.44 -6.45 -17.13
N ARG A 66 -7.62 -5.90 -16.80
CA ARG A 66 -7.95 -4.50 -17.06
C ARG A 66 -7.17 -3.61 -16.11
N ILE A 67 -6.38 -2.68 -16.66
CA ILE A 67 -5.70 -1.64 -15.90
C ILE A 67 -6.77 -0.60 -15.53
N MET A 68 -7.16 -0.58 -14.27
CA MET A 68 -8.01 0.48 -13.74
C MET A 68 -7.09 1.54 -13.14
N ASP A 69 -7.03 2.71 -13.78
CA ASP A 69 -6.42 3.89 -13.18
C ASP A 69 -7.31 4.30 -12.01
N ARG A 70 -6.90 3.95 -10.79
CA ARG A 70 -7.64 4.34 -9.59
C ARG A 70 -7.26 5.79 -9.26
N LYS A 71 -7.76 6.72 -10.07
CA LYS A 71 -7.74 8.16 -9.77
C LYS A 71 -8.70 8.41 -8.60
N GLY A 72 -8.22 8.16 -7.38
CA GLY A 72 -8.90 8.49 -6.12
C GLY A 72 -9.43 7.31 -5.33
N VAL A 73 -8.56 6.63 -4.58
CA VAL A 73 -8.98 5.91 -3.37
C VAL A 73 -8.03 6.27 -2.23
N SER A 74 -8.33 7.40 -1.60
CA SER A 74 -7.82 7.77 -0.29
C SER A 74 -8.57 6.95 0.78
N LEU A 75 -8.32 5.64 0.89
CA LEU A 75 -8.86 4.84 1.99
C LEU A 75 -7.96 4.92 3.23
N GLY A 76 -7.72 6.16 3.65
CA GLY A 76 -7.50 6.50 5.06
C GLY A 76 -8.80 7.11 5.59
N ARG A 77 -9.90 6.36 5.61
CA ARG A 77 -11.14 6.84 6.24
C ARG A 77 -10.85 6.96 7.74
N ARG A 78 -10.56 8.18 8.17
CA ARG A 78 -10.77 8.67 9.52
C ARG A 78 -12.14 8.18 9.98
N LYS A 79 -12.17 7.22 10.90
CA LYS A 79 -13.30 7.07 11.82
C LYS A 79 -13.05 8.10 12.91
N ILE A 80 -13.82 9.17 12.94
CA ILE A 80 -13.91 10.02 14.13
C ILE A 80 -15.39 10.37 14.30
N ALA A 81 -15.92 9.90 15.43
CA ALA A 81 -17.19 10.19 16.08
C ALA A 81 -18.47 10.02 15.25
#